data_AF-A0A7S1YJ83-F1
#
_entry.id   AF-A0A7S1YJ83-F1
#
_cell.length_a   1.000
_cell.length_b   1.000
_cell.length_c   1.000
_cell.angle_alpha   90.00
_cell.angle_beta   90.00
_cell.angle_gamma   90.00
#
_symmetry.space_group_name_H-M   'P 1'
#
loop_
_entity.id
_entity.type
_entity.pdbx_description
1 polymer ?
#
loop_
_entity_poly.entity_id
_entity_poly.type
_entity_poly.pdbx_seq_one_letter_code
_entity_poly.pdbx_strand_id
1 'polypeptide(L)'
;SLRSLEDRAGGRIEEYASRVVGNIERFVQILRGIPEFSTEKTDDIANVELYSLVKQHGMCTSLRVSVQLVATELGMRKSFDFEERSNLKDERIMLVKEILIPLVGALAQCYTFLDGLPDPAPLPSTKDQTKEKKPKPVPPRGMLSLKNYTDIA
;
A
#
# COMPACT_ATOMS: atom_id res chain seq x y z
N SER A 1 -15.85 -7.89 -19.59
CA SER A 1 -16.61 -7.36 -18.45
C SER A 1 -15.82 -6.23 -17.83
N LEU A 2 -16.40 -5.04 -17.66
CA LEU A 2 -15.71 -3.84 -17.15
C LEU A 2 -15.13 -4.05 -15.74
N ARG A 3 -15.83 -4.81 -14.88
CA ARG A 3 -15.36 -5.16 -13.53
C ARG A 3 -14.05 -5.96 -13.50
N SER A 4 -13.86 -6.86 -14.48
CA SER A 4 -12.61 -7.63 -14.59
C SER A 4 -11.42 -6.77 -15.03
N LEU A 5 -11.66 -5.61 -15.64
CA LEU A 5 -10.63 -4.63 -15.97
C LEU A 5 -10.29 -3.76 -14.75
N GLU A 6 -11.30 -3.38 -13.96
CA GLU A 6 -11.16 -2.61 -12.72
C GLU A 6 -10.41 -3.41 -11.64
N ASP A 7 -10.79 -4.67 -11.41
CA ASP A 7 -10.10 -5.56 -10.46
C ASP A 7 -8.63 -5.77 -10.85
N ARG A 8 -8.36 -5.87 -12.16
CA ARG A 8 -7.00 -6.03 -12.68
C ARG A 8 -6.19 -4.74 -12.58
N ALA A 9 -6.83 -3.57 -12.67
CA ALA A 9 -6.19 -2.27 -12.48
C ALA A 9 -5.89 -2.01 -11.00
N GLY A 10 -6.83 -2.33 -10.11
CA GLY A 10 -6.63 -2.25 -8.65
C GLY A 10 -5.43 -3.07 -8.19
N GLY A 11 -5.34 -4.34 -8.58
CA GLY A 11 -4.21 -5.19 -8.21
C GLY A 11 -2.84 -4.69 -8.73
N ARG A 12 -2.81 -4.05 -9.91
CA ARG A 12 -1.57 -3.43 -10.41
C ARG A 12 -1.20 -2.18 -9.63
N ILE A 13 -2.18 -1.34 -9.28
CA ILE A 13 -1.97 -0.13 -8.47
C ILE A 13 -1.46 -0.47 -7.08
N GLU A 14 -1.98 -1.53 -6.45
CA GLU A 14 -1.47 -2.02 -5.16
C GLU A 14 -0.01 -2.48 -5.26
N GLU A 15 0.37 -3.17 -6.34
CA GLU A 15 1.76 -3.55 -6.60
C GLU A 15 2.65 -2.31 -6.74
N TYR A 16 2.19 -1.28 -7.46
CA TYR A 16 2.96 -0.04 -7.61
C TYR A 16 3.05 0.74 -6.30
N ALA A 17 1.97 0.83 -5.51
CA ALA A 17 2.00 1.42 -4.19
C ALA A 17 3.05 0.71 -3.31
N SER A 18 3.08 -0.61 -3.33
CA SER A 18 4.09 -1.42 -2.62
C SER A 18 5.52 -1.11 -3.08
N ARG A 19 5.74 -0.92 -4.39
CA ARG A 19 7.04 -0.51 -4.93
C ARG A 19 7.44 0.90 -4.49
N VAL A 20 6.50 1.84 -4.44
CA VAL A 20 6.78 3.20 -3.95
C VAL A 20 7.12 3.18 -2.46
N VAL A 21 6.37 2.44 -1.64
CA VAL A 21 6.70 2.22 -0.22
C VAL A 21 8.08 1.60 -0.05
N GLY A 22 8.42 0.58 -0.83
CA GLY A 22 9.76 -0.02 -0.80
C GLY A 22 10.88 0.97 -1.14
N ASN A 23 10.64 1.92 -2.05
CA ASN A 23 11.60 3.00 -2.31
C ASN A 23 11.73 3.96 -1.11
N ILE A 24 10.64 4.26 -0.39
CA ILE A 24 10.68 5.08 0.83
C ILE A 24 11.48 4.37 1.92
N GLU A 25 11.24 3.08 2.14
CA GLU A 25 11.98 2.30 3.14
C GLU A 25 13.47 2.27 2.82
N ARG A 26 13.83 2.06 1.55
CA ARG A 26 15.21 2.10 1.08
C ARG A 26 15.84 3.49 1.29
N PHE A 27 15.12 4.57 1.02
CA PHE A 27 15.57 5.92 1.30
C PHE A 27 15.91 6.13 2.77
N VAL A 28 14.98 5.73 3.65
CA VAL A 28 15.14 5.84 5.11
C VAL A 28 16.32 5.00 5.59
N GLN A 29 16.51 3.79 5.03
CA GLN A 29 17.68 2.97 5.34
C GLN A 29 19.00 3.64 4.94
N ILE A 30 19.06 4.25 3.75
CA ILE A 30 20.24 5.01 3.30
C ILE A 30 20.53 6.15 4.28
N LEU A 31 19.51 6.91 4.70
CA LEU A 31 19.68 8.01 5.66
C LEU A 31 20.11 7.52 7.05
N ARG A 32 19.60 6.38 7.52
CA ARG A 32 19.98 5.78 8.81
C ARG A 32 21.38 5.18 8.83
N GLY A 33 21.91 4.81 7.67
CA GLY A 33 23.28 4.31 7.51
C GLY A 33 24.35 5.40 7.63
N ILE A 34 23.96 6.66 7.82
CA ILE A 34 24.86 7.81 7.92
C ILE A 34 25.25 8.01 9.39
N PRO A 35 26.53 7.80 9.76
CA PRO A 35 26.99 7.85 11.15
C PRO A 35 26.91 9.25 11.80
N GLU A 36 26.68 10.31 11.03
CA GLU A 36 26.70 11.71 11.50
C GLU A 36 25.37 12.19 12.14
N PHE A 37 24.29 11.41 12.09
CA PHE A 37 23.02 11.74 12.77
C PHE A 37 22.98 11.33 14.26
N SER A 38 24.14 11.07 14.87
CA SER A 38 24.26 10.82 16.31
C SER A 38 24.12 12.13 17.09
N THR A 39 22.88 12.63 17.20
CA THR A 39 22.25 13.58 18.16
C THR A 39 23.03 14.72 18.87
N GLU A 40 24.32 14.96 18.63
CA GLU A 40 25.10 15.87 19.49
C GLU A 40 25.70 17.10 18.81
N LYS A 41 25.73 17.23 17.47
CA LYS A 41 26.17 18.48 16.81
C LYS A 41 25.39 18.76 15.52
N THR A 42 24.43 19.67 15.60
CA THR A 42 23.51 20.06 14.52
C THR A 42 24.09 21.03 13.49
N ASP A 43 25.32 21.52 13.66
CA ASP A 43 25.83 22.61 12.83
C ASP A 43 26.57 22.16 11.55
N ASP A 44 26.99 20.89 11.46
CA ASP A 44 27.74 20.36 10.30
C ASP A 44 26.88 19.61 9.26
N ILE A 45 25.57 19.48 9.49
CA ILE A 45 24.63 18.82 8.54
C ILE A 45 24.57 19.56 7.18
N ALA A 46 25.09 20.79 7.12
CA ALA A 46 25.08 21.64 5.94
C ALA A 46 25.92 21.11 4.76
N ASN A 47 26.85 20.16 4.98
CA ASN A 47 27.77 19.68 3.93
C ASN A 47 27.65 18.19 3.59
N VAL A 48 26.66 17.48 4.12
CA VAL A 48 26.47 16.08 3.75
C VAL A 48 25.88 16.03 2.34
N GLU A 49 26.63 15.49 1.38
CA GLU A 49 26.20 15.25 -0.01
C GLU A 49 25.19 14.10 -0.07
N LEU A 50 24.06 14.26 0.63
CA LEU A 50 23.01 13.27 0.81
C LEU A 50 22.36 12.88 -0.51
N TYR A 51 22.14 13.84 -1.40
CA TYR A 51 21.59 13.55 -2.72
C TYR A 51 22.58 12.72 -3.53
N SER A 52 23.86 13.08 -3.51
CA SER A 52 24.92 12.31 -4.17
C SER A 52 25.03 10.88 -3.63
N LEU A 53 24.93 10.69 -2.31
CA LEU A 53 24.89 9.35 -1.69
C LEU A 53 23.68 8.53 -2.17
N VAL A 54 22.49 9.13 -2.13
CA VAL A 54 21.25 8.47 -2.56
C VAL A 54 21.28 8.13 -4.06
N LYS A 55 21.90 9.00 -4.86
CA LYS A 55 22.16 8.80 -6.30
C LYS A 55 23.13 7.64 -6.54
N GLN A 56 24.22 7.54 -5.78
CA GLN A 56 25.17 6.41 -5.86
C GLN A 56 24.49 5.08 -5.55
N HIS A 57 23.53 5.05 -4.62
CA HIS A 57 22.73 3.87 -4.33
C HIS A 57 21.68 3.53 -5.41
N GLY A 58 21.65 4.24 -6.54
CA GLY A 58 20.78 3.97 -7.68
C GLY A 58 19.31 4.29 -7.43
N MET A 59 19.01 5.05 -6.36
CA MET A 59 17.63 5.27 -5.94
C MET A 59 16.87 6.19 -6.90
N CYS A 60 17.51 7.23 -7.44
CA CYS A 60 16.88 8.15 -8.38
C CYS A 60 16.34 7.42 -9.63
N THR A 61 17.09 6.42 -10.13
CA THR A 61 16.66 5.60 -11.26
C THR A 61 15.48 4.71 -10.89
N SER A 62 15.57 4.00 -9.76
CA SER A 62 14.50 3.14 -9.24
C SER A 62 13.19 3.90 -9.02
N LEU A 63 13.30 5.09 -8.42
CA LEU A 63 12.22 6.02 -8.20
C LEU A 63 11.58 6.44 -9.52
N ARG A 64 12.39 6.95 -10.46
CA ARG A 64 11.89 7.46 -11.75
C ARG A 64 11.10 6.40 -12.51
N VAL A 65 11.60 5.16 -12.52
CA VAL A 65 10.87 4.02 -13.11
C VAL A 65 9.55 3.77 -12.39
N SER A 66 9.55 3.75 -11.06
CA SER A 66 8.35 3.47 -10.26
C SER A 66 7.27 4.54 -10.44
N VAL A 67 7.66 5.81 -10.39
CA VAL A 67 6.78 6.96 -10.60
C VAL A 67 6.23 6.97 -12.03
N GLN A 68 7.06 6.66 -13.03
CA GLN A 68 6.64 6.59 -14.43
C GLN A 68 5.61 5.47 -14.67
N LEU A 69 5.78 4.32 -14.02
CA LEU A 69 4.82 3.22 -14.10
C LEU A 69 3.47 3.62 -13.51
N VAL A 70 3.46 4.24 -12.32
CA VAL A 70 2.24 4.78 -11.70
C VAL A 70 1.56 5.78 -12.63
N ALA A 71 2.30 6.74 -13.17
CA ALA A 71 1.76 7.75 -14.07
C ALA A 71 1.17 7.13 -15.36
N THR A 72 1.82 6.11 -15.92
CA THR A 72 1.37 5.43 -17.13
C THR A 72 0.06 4.68 -16.89
N GLU A 73 -0.05 3.96 -15.79
CA GLU A 73 -1.23 3.14 -15.47
C GLU A 73 -2.44 3.98 -15.04
N LEU A 74 -2.18 5.13 -14.41
CA LEU A 74 -3.22 6.12 -14.09
C LEU A 74 -3.58 7.03 -15.28
N GLY A 75 -2.94 6.86 -16.44
CA GLY A 75 -3.18 7.69 -17.62
C GLY A 75 -2.78 9.17 -17.44
N MET A 76 -1.89 9.47 -16.48
CA MET A 76 -1.45 10.83 -16.21
C MET A 76 -0.41 11.28 -17.23
N ARG A 77 -0.78 12.26 -18.06
CA ARG A 77 0.12 12.84 -19.09
C ARG A 77 1.20 13.77 -18.52
N LYS A 78 1.00 14.28 -17.31
CA LYS A 78 2.03 15.06 -16.60
C LYS A 78 2.80 14.09 -15.73
N SER A 79 3.87 13.53 -16.28
CA SER A 79 4.93 12.97 -15.46
C SER A 79 5.30 14.01 -14.41
N PHE A 80 5.69 13.58 -13.20
CA PHE A 80 6.47 14.46 -12.34
C PHE A 80 7.63 14.94 -13.21
N ASP A 81 7.59 16.20 -13.63
CA ASP A 81 8.67 16.79 -14.40
C ASP A 81 9.84 16.85 -13.42
N PHE A 82 10.63 15.79 -13.41
CA PHE A 82 11.97 15.80 -12.88
C PHE A 82 12.67 16.88 -13.70
N GLU A 83 12.65 18.11 -13.20
CA GLU A 83 13.35 19.23 -13.82
C GLU A 83 14.84 18.87 -13.81
N GLU A 84 15.27 18.20 -14.86
CA GLU A 84 16.65 17.74 -15.10
C GLU A 84 17.62 18.93 -15.30
N ARG A 85 17.14 20.16 -15.08
CA ARG A 85 17.80 21.44 -15.34
C ARG A 85 17.74 22.41 -14.17
N SER A 86 17.51 21.93 -12.96
CA SER A 86 17.85 22.75 -11.83
C SER A 86 19.37 22.89 -11.74
N ASN A 87 19.90 24.08 -12.07
CA ASN A 87 21.24 24.55 -11.64
C ASN A 87 21.32 24.70 -10.11
N LEU A 88 20.58 23.88 -9.36
CA LEU A 88 20.52 23.86 -7.93
C LEU A 88 21.77 23.11 -7.48
N LYS A 89 22.80 23.86 -7.11
CA LYS A 89 23.97 23.30 -6.40
C LYS A 89 23.62 22.80 -5.00
N ASP A 90 22.40 23.07 -4.53
CA ASP A 90 21.95 22.69 -3.20
C ASP A 90 21.38 21.26 -3.23
N GLU A 91 22.18 20.33 -2.70
CA GLU A 91 21.85 18.92 -2.48
C GLU A 91 20.52 18.74 -1.73
N ARG A 92 20.16 19.65 -0.82
CA ARG A 92 18.88 19.56 -0.07
C ARG A 92 17.70 19.83 -0.98
N ILE A 93 17.83 20.80 -1.88
CA ILE A 93 16.76 21.12 -2.82
C ILE A 93 16.62 19.99 -3.85
N MET A 94 17.72 19.38 -4.28
CA MET A 94 17.71 18.19 -5.14
C MET A 94 17.03 17.00 -4.47
N LEU A 95 17.33 16.69 -3.20
CA LEU A 95 16.63 15.66 -2.43
C LEU A 95 15.11 15.89 -2.41
N VAL A 96 14.68 17.11 -2.11
CA VAL A 96 13.25 17.42 -2.02
C VAL A 96 12.57 17.28 -3.38
N LYS A 97 13.12 17.91 -4.42
CA LYS A 97 12.51 17.97 -5.75
C LYS A 97 12.59 16.66 -6.52
N GLU A 98 13.71 15.97 -6.46
CA GLU A 98 13.94 14.76 -7.25
C GLU A 98 13.57 13.47 -6.52
N ILE A 99 13.40 13.51 -5.18
CA ILE A 99 13.13 12.28 -4.42
C ILE A 99 11.83 12.39 -3.63
N LEU A 100 11.75 13.33 -2.69
CA LEU A 100 10.62 13.39 -1.74
C LEU A 100 9.30 13.74 -2.43
N ILE A 101 9.28 14.79 -3.26
CA ILE A 101 8.07 15.22 -3.95
C ILE A 101 7.52 14.12 -4.87
N PRO A 102 8.33 13.46 -5.74
CA PRO A 102 7.85 12.37 -6.57
C PRO A 102 7.36 11.16 -5.77
N LEU A 103 8.01 10.81 -4.65
CA LEU A 103 7.58 9.71 -3.78
C LEU A 103 6.19 9.97 -3.17
N VAL A 104 6.05 11.12 -2.52
CA VAL A 104 4.79 11.51 -1.87
C VAL A 104 3.68 11.65 -2.90
N GLY A 105 4.01 12.25 -4.04
CA GLY A 105 3.06 12.44 -5.12
C GLY A 105 2.58 11.13 -5.75
N ALA A 106 3.48 10.16 -5.99
CA ALA A 106 3.10 8.85 -6.49
C ALA A 106 2.24 8.07 -5.48
N LEU A 107 2.57 8.12 -4.19
CA LEU A 107 1.73 7.52 -3.14
C LEU A 107 0.33 8.13 -3.12
N ALA A 108 0.24 9.46 -3.11
CA ALA A 108 -1.03 10.16 -3.08
C ALA A 108 -1.92 9.75 -4.25
N GLN A 109 -1.33 9.58 -5.45
CA GLN A 109 -2.04 9.11 -6.63
C GLN A 109 -2.53 7.66 -6.50
N CYS A 110 -1.70 6.76 -5.99
CA CYS A 110 -2.10 5.37 -5.75
C CYS A 110 -3.28 5.31 -4.78
N TYR A 111 -3.20 6.01 -3.64
CA TYR A 111 -4.29 6.04 -2.66
C TYR A 111 -5.56 6.69 -3.20
N THR A 112 -5.44 7.81 -3.92
CA THR A 112 -6.60 8.45 -4.56
C THR A 112 -7.31 7.51 -5.53
N PHE A 113 -6.57 6.69 -6.26
CA PHE A 113 -7.16 5.69 -7.15
C PHE A 113 -7.86 4.56 -6.36
N LEU A 114 -7.20 4.04 -5.33
CA LEU A 114 -7.75 2.97 -4.49
C LEU A 114 -9.01 3.41 -3.75
N ASP A 115 -9.01 4.63 -3.21
CA ASP A 115 -10.17 5.23 -2.52
C ASP A 115 -11.34 5.49 -3.49
N GLY A 116 -11.05 5.62 -4.79
CA GLY A 116 -12.05 5.79 -5.84
C GLY A 116 -12.66 4.49 -6.35
N LEU A 117 -12.14 3.32 -5.94
CA LEU A 117 -12.72 2.04 -6.33
C LEU A 117 -14.04 1.81 -5.59
N PRO A 118 -15.07 1.25 -6.27
CA PRO A 118 -16.33 0.93 -5.61
C PRO A 118 -16.07 -0.07 -4.48
N ASP A 119 -16.68 0.17 -3.32
CA ASP A 119 -16.60 -0.76 -2.19
C ASP A 119 -16.95 -2.19 -2.67
N PRO A 120 -16.15 -3.20 -2.28
CA PRO A 120 -16.45 -4.57 -2.66
C PRO A 120 -17.86 -4.88 -2.20
N ALA A 121 -18.70 -5.35 -3.13
CA ALA A 121 -20.07 -5.72 -2.83
C ALA A 121 -20.06 -6.60 -1.58
N PRO A 122 -20.92 -6.31 -0.58
CA PRO A 122 -20.91 -7.05 0.67
C PRO A 122 -20.94 -8.53 0.34
N LEU A 123 -19.92 -9.25 0.83
CA LEU A 123 -19.82 -10.70 0.67
C LEU A 123 -21.21 -11.27 0.96
N PRO A 124 -21.80 -12.09 0.06
CA PRO A 124 -23.09 -12.68 0.34
C PRO A 124 -22.97 -13.38 1.69
N SER A 125 -23.70 -12.85 2.68
CA SER A 125 -23.70 -13.36 4.04
C SER A 125 -23.92 -14.86 3.93
N THR A 126 -22.88 -15.64 4.22
CA THR A 126 -22.90 -17.10 4.21
C THR A 126 -23.67 -17.54 5.46
N LYS A 127 -24.96 -17.22 5.48
CA LYS A 127 -25.95 -17.64 6.48
C LYS A 127 -27.11 -18.40 5.85
N ASP A 128 -26.88 -19.03 4.70
CA ASP A 128 -27.79 -20.03 4.13
C ASP A 128 -27.05 -21.29 3.67
N GLN A 129 -26.10 -21.76 4.49
CA GLN A 129 -25.90 -23.21 4.61
C GLN A 129 -26.74 -23.70 5.78
N THR A 130 -28.06 -23.72 5.58
CA THR A 130 -28.91 -24.58 6.40
C THR A 130 -28.52 -26.01 6.08
N LYS A 131 -27.63 -26.54 6.92
CA LYS A 131 -27.25 -27.94 7.09
C LYS A 131 -28.36 -28.86 6.60
N GLU A 132 -28.04 -29.73 5.64
CA GLU A 132 -28.82 -30.95 5.44
C GLU A 132 -29.08 -31.58 6.80
N LYS A 133 -30.36 -31.57 7.22
CA LYS A 133 -30.79 -32.23 8.45
C LYS A 133 -30.63 -33.72 8.20
N LYS A 134 -29.47 -34.28 8.55
CA LYS A 134 -29.33 -35.72 8.80
C LYS A 134 -30.46 -36.11 9.76
N PRO A 135 -31.30 -37.10 9.42
CA PRO A 135 -32.39 -37.50 10.30
C PRO A 135 -31.79 -37.99 11.62
N LYS A 136 -32.18 -37.35 12.72
CA LYS A 136 -31.81 -37.80 14.07
C LYS A 136 -32.39 -39.20 14.27
N PRO A 137 -31.62 -40.16 14.81
CA PRO A 137 -32.15 -41.48 15.13
C PRO A 137 -33.29 -41.33 16.14
N VAL A 138 -34.41 -42.00 15.89
CA VAL A 138 -35.55 -42.04 16.80
C VAL A 138 -35.10 -42.72 18.10
N PRO A 139 -35.38 -42.16 19.28
CA PRO A 139 -34.99 -42.79 20.53
C PRO A 139 -35.67 -44.17 20.68
N PRO A 140 -35.02 -45.13 21.34
CA PRO A 140 -35.56 -46.45 21.55
C PRO A 140 -36.89 -46.40 22.33
N ARG A 141 -37.81 -47.31 21.99
CA ARG A 141 -39.14 -47.40 22.61
C ARG A 141 -39.00 -47.59 24.13
N GLY A 142 -39.56 -46.66 24.91
CA GLY A 142 -39.54 -46.67 26.37
C GLY A 142 -38.83 -45.47 27.01
N MET A 143 -38.12 -44.65 26.23
CA MET A 143 -37.50 -43.42 26.75
C MET A 143 -38.52 -42.27 26.76
N LEU A 144 -38.87 -41.78 27.95
CA LEU A 144 -39.74 -40.61 28.12
C LEU A 144 -39.05 -39.34 27.60
N SER A 145 -39.75 -38.56 26.78
CA SER A 145 -39.23 -37.29 26.28
C SER A 145 -39.28 -36.20 27.37
N LEU A 146 -38.25 -35.34 27.45
CA LEU A 146 -38.16 -34.24 28.42
C LEU A 146 -39.38 -33.29 28.42
N LYS A 147 -40.16 -33.27 27.33
CA LYS A 147 -41.42 -32.51 27.25
C LYS A 147 -42.50 -32.99 28.23
N ASN A 148 -42.45 -34.24 28.67
CA ASN A 148 -43.44 -34.78 29.60
C ASN A 148 -43.14 -34.43 31.07
N TYR A 149 -42.00 -33.80 31.37
CA TYR A 149 -41.65 -33.38 32.74
C TYR A 149 -42.25 -32.02 33.12
N THR A 150 -42.74 -31.24 32.15
CA THR A 150 -43.19 -29.85 32.37
C THR A 150 -44.69 -29.67 32.56
N ASP A 151 -45.50 -30.73 32.45
CA ASP A 151 -46.98 -30.68 32.62
C ASP A 151 -47.46 -31.30 33.95
N ILE A 152 -46.56 -31.45 34.93
CA ILE A 152 -46.93 -31.84 36.30
C ILE A 152 -46.29 -30.85 37.28
N ALA A 153 -46.86 -29.64 37.36
CA ALA A 153 -46.64 -28.69 38.45
C ALA A 153 -47.90 -27.84 38.63
#